data_AF-A0A534ZTF3-F1
#
_entry.id   AF-A0A534ZTF3-F1
#
_cell.length_a   1.000
_cell.length_b   1.000
_cell.length_c   1.000
_cell.angle_alpha   90.00
_cell.angle_beta   90.00
_cell.angle_gamma   90.00
#
_symmetry.space_group_name_H-M   'P 1'
#
loop_
_entity.id
_entity.type
_entity.pdbx_description
1 polymer ?
#
loop_
_entity_poly.entity_id
_entity_poly.type
_entity_poly.pdbx_seq_one_letter_code
_entity_poly.pdbx_strand_id
1 'polypeptide(L)'
;MIRLLLVALLVFTAGDVRAQGTFLVGAAKVDVTPPSFDAAADAAMFPTCPAAVFTGPRLFGLQEPYVDQDGSGFFNYDTDVYCDANANGRYDGLYSAGGVDHLLEWVHDPIDARAVAIGDGSRWAIIVS
;
A
#
# COMPACT_ATOMS: atom_id res chain seq x y z
N MET A 1 45.89 -53.86 44.01
CA MET A 1 44.44 -53.56 44.01
C MET A 1 44.27 -52.09 44.36
N ILE A 2 43.28 -51.44 43.74
CA ILE A 2 42.74 -50.08 43.98
C ILE A 2 43.28 -48.98 43.05
N ARG A 3 42.49 -48.75 41.99
CA ARG A 3 42.39 -47.58 41.11
C ARG A 3 41.80 -46.38 41.88
N LEU A 4 42.01 -45.17 41.36
CA LEU A 4 41.06 -44.05 41.16
C LEU A 4 41.82 -42.71 41.27
N LEU A 5 41.57 -41.65 40.49
CA LEU A 5 40.86 -41.43 39.23
C LEU A 5 41.27 -39.99 38.86
N LEU A 6 41.92 -39.75 37.71
CA LEU A 6 42.15 -38.38 37.22
C LEU A 6 40.83 -37.84 36.68
N VAL A 7 40.26 -36.82 37.34
CA VAL A 7 39.13 -36.06 36.79
C VAL A 7 39.73 -35.00 35.86
N ALA A 8 39.78 -35.31 34.56
CA ALA A 8 40.08 -34.33 33.54
C ALA A 8 38.82 -33.48 33.32
N LEU A 9 38.87 -32.23 33.77
CA LEU A 9 37.83 -31.23 33.53
C LEU A 9 37.89 -30.82 32.05
N LEU A 10 37.09 -31.46 31.20
CA LEU A 10 36.85 -30.99 29.84
C LEU A 10 36.04 -29.69 29.92
N VAL A 11 36.75 -28.56 29.85
CA VAL A 11 36.15 -27.27 29.55
C VAL A 11 35.66 -27.36 28.10
N PHE A 12 34.39 -27.72 27.92
CA PHE A 12 33.70 -27.49 26.65
C PHE A 12 33.62 -25.97 26.46
N THR A 13 34.48 -25.43 25.61
CA THR A 13 34.23 -24.13 25.03
C THR A 13 32.93 -24.26 24.26
N ALA A 14 31.89 -23.55 24.70
CA ALA A 14 30.70 -23.31 23.90
C ALA A 14 31.16 -22.48 22.70
N GLY A 15 31.67 -23.15 21.67
CA GLY A 15 31.79 -22.53 20.36
C GLY A 15 30.39 -22.07 19.99
N ASP A 16 30.26 -20.79 19.65
CA ASP A 16 29.05 -20.26 19.02
C ASP A 16 28.81 -21.05 17.74
N VAL A 17 28.03 -22.13 17.85
CA VAL A 17 27.35 -22.74 16.71
C VAL A 17 26.32 -21.70 16.32
N ARG A 18 26.74 -20.71 15.51
CA ARG A 18 25.79 -19.99 14.67
C ARG A 18 25.22 -21.03 13.74
N ALA A 19 24.05 -21.57 14.11
CA ALA A 19 23.25 -22.35 13.20
C ALA A 19 23.25 -21.58 11.88
N GLN A 20 23.70 -22.23 10.81
CA GLN A 20 23.42 -21.77 9.45
C GLN A 20 21.91 -21.89 9.31
N GLY A 21 21.18 -20.90 9.82
CA GLY A 21 19.74 -20.87 9.79
C GLY A 21 19.30 -20.95 8.34
N THR A 22 18.42 -21.89 8.03
CA THR A 22 17.77 -21.91 6.73
C THR A 22 16.92 -20.64 6.63
N PHE A 23 17.22 -19.78 5.65
CA PHE A 23 16.35 -18.67 5.34
C PHE A 23 15.19 -19.14 4.48
N LEU A 24 13.99 -18.72 4.86
CA LEU A 24 12.80 -18.79 4.04
C LEU A 24 12.77 -17.56 3.13
N VAL A 25 12.45 -17.79 1.85
CA VAL A 25 12.33 -16.73 0.85
C VAL A 25 10.97 -16.85 0.18
N GLY A 26 10.28 -15.73 0.04
CA GLY A 26 9.01 -15.62 -0.66
C GLY A 26 9.00 -14.41 -1.58
N ALA A 27 8.23 -14.51 -2.67
CA ALA A 27 7.97 -13.40 -3.56
C ALA A 27 6.48 -13.33 -3.87
N ALA A 28 5.95 -12.11 -4.00
CA ALA A 28 4.58 -11.85 -4.38
C ALA A 28 4.51 -10.63 -5.31
N LYS A 29 3.49 -10.61 -6.17
CA LYS A 29 3.10 -9.48 -7.00
C LYS A 29 1.60 -9.26 -6.84
N VAL A 30 1.20 -8.01 -6.67
CA VAL A 30 -0.21 -7.60 -6.65
C VAL A 30 -0.38 -6.44 -7.62
N ASP A 31 -1.48 -6.46 -8.38
CA ASP A 31 -1.90 -5.31 -9.19
C ASP A 31 -2.47 -4.23 -8.27
N VAL A 32 -1.91 -3.04 -8.36
CA VAL A 32 -2.30 -1.85 -7.59
C VAL A 32 -2.69 -0.70 -8.51
N THR A 33 -2.97 -1.00 -9.79
CA THR A 33 -3.52 -0.04 -10.74
C THR A 33 -4.80 0.56 -10.16
N PRO A 34 -4.95 1.90 -10.13
CA PRO A 34 -6.19 2.52 -9.70
C PRO A 34 -7.38 1.93 -10.47
N PRO A 35 -8.43 1.48 -9.78
CA PRO A 35 -9.59 0.93 -10.46
C PRO A 35 -10.23 2.03 -11.32
N SER A 36 -10.72 1.68 -12.51
CA SER A 36 -11.56 2.60 -13.28
C SER A 36 -12.81 2.98 -12.48
N PHE A 37 -13.37 4.16 -12.75
CA PHE A 37 -14.63 4.56 -12.14
C PHE A 37 -15.73 3.52 -12.39
N ASP A 38 -16.45 3.16 -11.32
CA ASP A 38 -17.65 2.32 -11.37
C ASP A 38 -18.68 2.92 -10.41
N ALA A 39 -19.86 3.27 -10.94
CA ALA A 39 -20.86 4.02 -10.18
C ALA A 39 -21.42 3.25 -8.96
N ALA A 40 -21.47 1.92 -9.03
CA ALA A 40 -21.98 1.09 -7.94
C ALA A 40 -20.96 0.98 -6.79
N ALA A 41 -19.70 0.71 -7.12
CA ALA A 41 -18.60 0.72 -6.16
C ALA A 41 -18.41 2.10 -5.52
N ASP A 42 -18.55 3.15 -6.32
CA ASP A 42 -18.44 4.53 -5.86
C ASP A 42 -19.53 4.91 -4.85
N ALA A 43 -20.80 4.59 -5.14
CA ALA A 43 -21.90 4.84 -4.21
C ALA A 43 -21.75 4.05 -2.90
N ALA A 44 -21.14 2.86 -2.94
CA ALA A 44 -20.86 2.07 -1.75
C ALA A 44 -19.69 2.66 -0.92
N MET A 45 -18.69 3.25 -1.59
CA MET A 45 -17.53 3.85 -0.95
C MET A 45 -17.81 5.23 -0.36
N PHE A 46 -18.65 6.03 -1.02
CA PHE A 46 -19.02 7.38 -0.59
C PHE A 46 -20.53 7.49 -0.27
N PRO A 47 -21.03 6.74 0.72
CA PRO A 47 -22.46 6.68 1.00
C PRO A 47 -23.05 8.02 1.49
N THR A 48 -22.19 8.94 1.96
CA THR A 48 -22.56 10.28 2.43
C THR A 48 -22.57 11.32 1.32
N CYS A 49 -22.21 10.96 0.09
CA CYS A 49 -22.09 11.84 -1.05
C CYS A 49 -23.16 11.53 -2.08
N PRO A 50 -24.30 12.26 -2.12
CA PRO A 50 -25.37 11.96 -3.05
C PRO A 50 -24.92 12.13 -4.50
N ALA A 51 -24.92 11.03 -5.27
CA ALA A 51 -24.50 11.02 -6.68
C ALA A 51 -25.34 11.94 -7.57
N ALA A 52 -26.57 12.28 -7.16
CA ALA A 52 -27.42 13.25 -7.86
C ALA A 52 -26.96 14.70 -7.72
N VAL A 53 -26.11 15.00 -6.72
CA VAL A 53 -25.53 16.33 -6.48
C VAL A 53 -24.14 16.41 -7.09
N PHE A 54 -23.29 15.43 -6.79
CA PHE A 54 -21.90 15.41 -7.20
C PHE A 54 -21.73 14.65 -8.52
N THR A 55 -22.04 15.33 -9.61
CA THR A 55 -22.09 14.75 -10.97
C THR A 55 -20.81 14.92 -11.78
N GLY A 56 -19.76 15.50 -11.18
CA GLY A 56 -18.47 15.71 -11.84
C GLY A 56 -17.87 14.39 -12.33
N PRO A 57 -17.24 14.38 -13.51
CA PRO A 57 -16.69 13.16 -14.09
C PRO A 57 -15.49 12.67 -13.28
N ARG A 58 -15.39 11.36 -13.13
CA ARG A 58 -14.28 10.69 -12.44
C ARG A 58 -13.76 9.58 -13.33
N LEU A 59 -12.44 9.53 -13.48
CA LEU A 59 -11.77 8.56 -14.35
C LEU A 59 -11.49 7.26 -13.58
N PHE A 60 -11.21 7.39 -12.28
CA PHE A 60 -10.86 6.31 -11.39
C PHE A 60 -11.82 6.22 -10.21
N GLY A 61 -11.90 5.05 -9.60
CA GLY A 61 -12.39 4.92 -8.23
C GLY A 61 -11.43 5.60 -7.25
N LEU A 62 -11.85 5.66 -5.98
CA LEU A 62 -11.12 6.31 -4.88
C LEU A 62 -11.03 7.85 -4.97
N GLN A 63 -11.60 8.47 -6.01
CA GLN A 63 -11.71 9.92 -6.14
C GLN A 63 -13.02 10.40 -5.50
N GLU A 64 -12.95 11.33 -4.55
CA GLU A 64 -14.16 11.89 -3.93
C GLU A 64 -15.11 12.48 -4.99
N PRO A 65 -16.44 12.35 -4.81
CA PRO A 65 -17.39 13.00 -5.70
C PRO A 65 -17.26 14.52 -5.63
N TYR A 66 -17.35 15.18 -6.77
CA TYR A 66 -17.34 16.64 -6.86
C TYR A 66 -18.36 17.15 -7.89
N VAL A 67 -18.59 18.46 -7.88
CA VAL A 67 -19.34 19.18 -8.91
C VAL A 67 -18.33 19.92 -9.76
N ASP A 68 -18.26 19.55 -11.04
CA ASP A 68 -17.45 20.23 -12.05
C ASP A 68 -18.19 21.51 -12.50
N GLN A 69 -17.86 22.63 -11.86
CA GLN A 69 -18.49 23.92 -12.11
C GLN A 69 -17.91 24.62 -13.34
N ASP A 70 -16.63 24.42 -13.61
CA ASP A 70 -15.96 25.05 -14.75
C ASP A 70 -16.01 24.22 -16.04
N GLY A 71 -16.45 22.96 -15.95
CA GLY A 71 -16.64 22.05 -17.08
C GLY A 71 -15.32 21.48 -17.61
N SER A 72 -14.25 21.53 -16.82
CA SER A 72 -12.93 21.04 -17.22
C SER A 72 -12.84 19.51 -17.30
N GLY A 73 -13.76 18.82 -16.63
CA GLY A 73 -13.74 17.37 -16.48
C GLY A 73 -12.79 16.87 -15.38
N PHE A 74 -12.22 17.77 -14.58
CA PHE A 74 -11.33 17.47 -13.47
C PHE A 74 -11.65 18.36 -12.28
N PHE A 75 -11.39 17.88 -11.07
CA PHE A 75 -11.58 18.70 -9.88
C PHE A 75 -10.59 19.87 -9.85
N ASN A 76 -11.10 21.06 -9.58
CA ASN A 76 -10.36 22.30 -9.42
C ASN A 76 -10.73 23.00 -8.09
N TYR A 77 -9.74 23.26 -7.24
CA TYR A 77 -9.93 23.92 -5.95
C TYR A 77 -10.49 25.35 -6.04
N ASP A 78 -10.28 26.05 -7.16
CA ASP A 78 -10.70 27.45 -7.31
C ASP A 78 -12.18 27.59 -7.70
N THR A 79 -12.76 26.55 -8.31
CA THR A 79 -14.07 26.60 -8.96
C THR A 79 -15.04 25.54 -8.46
N ASP A 80 -14.56 24.35 -8.10
CA ASP A 80 -15.42 23.20 -7.84
C ASP A 80 -15.79 23.02 -6.37
N VAL A 81 -16.86 22.25 -6.16
CA VAL A 81 -17.30 21.84 -4.82
C VAL A 81 -17.20 20.33 -4.72
N TYR A 82 -16.43 19.84 -3.75
CA TYR A 82 -16.29 18.42 -3.47
C TYR A 82 -17.16 17.98 -2.29
N CYS A 83 -17.45 16.69 -2.25
CA CYS A 83 -17.97 16.02 -1.07
C CYS A 83 -16.80 15.61 -0.16
N ASP A 84 -16.68 16.25 0.99
CA ASP A 84 -15.71 15.87 2.03
C ASP A 84 -16.22 14.62 2.76
N ALA A 85 -15.94 13.44 2.21
CA ALA A 85 -16.57 12.19 2.62
C ALA A 85 -16.08 11.72 4.01
N ASN A 86 -14.83 12.05 4.33
CA ASN A 86 -14.19 11.68 5.60
C ASN A 86 -14.02 12.87 6.58
N ALA A 87 -14.57 14.04 6.25
CA ALA A 87 -14.57 15.26 7.06
C ALA A 87 -13.15 15.80 7.39
N ASN A 88 -12.20 15.67 6.44
CA ASN A 88 -10.83 16.13 6.63
C ASN A 88 -10.57 17.55 6.10
N GLY A 89 -11.56 18.19 5.46
CA GLY A 89 -11.51 19.55 4.96
C GLY A 89 -10.69 19.78 3.69
N ARG A 90 -10.37 18.72 2.92
CA ARG A 90 -9.74 18.81 1.60
C ARG A 90 -10.33 17.77 0.64
N TYR A 91 -10.15 17.97 -0.65
CA TYR A 91 -10.50 16.98 -1.65
C TYR A 91 -9.49 15.84 -1.65
N ASP A 92 -9.98 14.60 -1.58
CA ASP A 92 -9.17 13.39 -1.73
C ASP A 92 -9.31 12.84 -3.16
N GLY A 93 -8.26 13.10 -3.96
CA GLY A 93 -8.10 12.61 -5.32
C GLY A 93 -6.86 11.73 -5.51
N LEU A 94 -6.69 11.23 -6.73
CA LEU A 94 -5.47 10.56 -7.17
C LEU A 94 -4.63 11.55 -7.97
N TYR A 95 -3.36 11.68 -7.60
CA TYR A 95 -2.43 12.65 -8.18
C TYR A 95 -1.24 11.95 -8.84
N SER A 96 -0.72 12.55 -9.90
CA SER A 96 0.53 12.12 -10.50
C SER A 96 1.69 12.44 -9.54
N ALA A 97 2.54 11.45 -9.23
CA ALA A 97 3.66 11.64 -8.30
C ALA A 97 4.66 12.74 -8.73
N GLY A 98 4.59 13.21 -9.98
CA GLY A 98 5.39 14.32 -10.51
C GLY A 98 4.85 15.73 -10.21
N GLY A 99 3.67 15.88 -9.61
CA GLY A 99 3.07 17.19 -9.28
C GLY A 99 1.95 17.09 -8.24
N VAL A 100 2.07 17.84 -7.15
CA VAL A 100 1.07 17.85 -6.05
C VAL A 100 -0.27 18.51 -6.43
N ASP A 101 -0.32 19.13 -7.59
CA ASP A 101 -1.45 19.87 -8.17
C ASP A 101 -1.96 19.24 -9.48
N HIS A 102 -1.45 18.06 -9.85
CA HIS A 102 -1.83 17.41 -11.10
C HIS A 102 -2.55 16.09 -10.84
N LEU A 103 -3.86 16.09 -11.08
CA LEU A 103 -4.68 14.89 -10.98
C LEU A 103 -4.23 13.85 -12.00
N LEU A 104 -4.41 12.58 -11.64
CA LEU A 104 -4.13 11.47 -12.55
C LEU A 104 -5.16 11.49 -13.70
N GLU A 105 -4.66 11.63 -14.93
CA GLU A 105 -5.51 11.68 -16.13
C GLU A 105 -5.68 10.31 -16.80
N TRP A 106 -4.74 9.39 -16.62
CA TRP A 106 -4.78 8.06 -17.22
C TRP A 106 -3.68 7.16 -16.64
N VAL A 107 -3.75 5.86 -16.91
CA VAL A 107 -2.70 4.89 -16.58
C VAL A 107 -2.21 4.24 -17.89
N HIS A 108 -0.91 4.27 -18.14
CA HIS A 108 -0.32 3.63 -19.34
C HIS A 108 -0.20 2.12 -19.19
N ASP A 109 0.58 1.70 -18.19
CA ASP A 109 0.86 0.31 -17.89
C ASP A 109 0.25 -0.07 -16.54
N PRO A 110 -0.16 -1.33 -16.35
CA PRO A 110 -0.57 -1.81 -15.04
C PRO A 110 0.51 -1.51 -13.98
N ILE A 111 0.09 -0.93 -12.87
CA ILE A 111 0.96 -0.62 -11.74
C ILE A 111 0.92 -1.83 -10.81
N ASP A 112 2.08 -2.33 -10.41
CA ASP A 112 2.16 -3.46 -9.48
C ASP A 112 3.02 -3.13 -8.26
N ALA A 113 2.68 -3.76 -7.15
CA ALA A 113 3.51 -3.81 -5.96
C ALA A 113 4.15 -5.20 -5.91
N ARG A 114 5.48 -5.24 -5.84
CA ARG A 114 6.26 -6.48 -5.82
C ARG A 114 7.00 -6.59 -4.51
N ALA A 115 6.77 -7.68 -3.81
CA ALA A 115 7.40 -7.95 -2.52
C ALA A 115 8.39 -9.12 -2.63
N VAL A 116 9.55 -8.96 -2.00
CA VAL A 116 10.46 -10.05 -1.66
C VAL A 116 10.64 -10.08 -0.15
N ALA A 117 10.38 -11.24 0.46
CA ALA A 117 10.51 -11.47 1.89
C ALA A 117 11.61 -12.50 2.15
N ILE A 118 12.50 -12.21 3.09
CA ILE A 118 13.59 -13.10 3.54
C ILE A 118 13.52 -13.18 5.06
N GLY A 119 13.47 -14.38 5.63
CA GLY A 119 13.38 -14.55 7.07
C GLY A 119 13.83 -15.90 7.60
N ASP A 120 13.95 -16.02 8.91
CA ASP A 120 14.37 -17.25 9.61
C ASP A 120 13.20 -18.02 10.27
N GLY A 121 11.97 -17.64 9.91
CA GLY A 121 10.74 -18.13 10.54
C GLY A 121 10.30 -17.32 11.77
N SER A 122 11.17 -16.47 12.32
CA SER A 122 10.86 -15.59 13.47
C SER A 122 11.00 -14.10 13.15
N ARG A 123 11.93 -13.74 12.26
CA ARG A 123 12.17 -12.38 11.80
C ARG A 123 12.19 -12.34 10.29
N TRP A 124 11.70 -11.24 9.73
CA TRP A 124 11.54 -11.05 8.29
C TRP A 124 12.02 -9.67 7.87
N ALA A 125 12.81 -9.62 6.80
CA ALA A 125 13.07 -8.43 6.03
C ALA A 125 12.20 -8.48 4.76
N ILE A 126 11.40 -7.45 4.53
CA ILE A 126 10.48 -7.37 3.39
C ILE A 126 10.80 -6.10 2.63
N ILE A 127 11.09 -6.24 1.34
CA ILE A 127 11.28 -5.12 0.41
C ILE A 127 10.08 -5.12 -0.52
N VAL A 128 9.42 -3.97 -0.64
CA VAL A 128 8.35 -3.74 -1.60
C VAL A 128 8.80 -2.63 -2.54
N SER A 129 8.63 -2.86 -3.83
CA SER A 129 8.82 -1.87 -4.90
C SER A 129 7.58 -1.78 -5.77
#